data_AF-A0A847A328-F1
#
_entry.id   AF-A0A847A328-F1
#
_cell.length_a   1.000
_cell.length_b   1.000
_cell.length_c   1.000
_cell.angle_alpha   90.00
_cell.angle_beta   90.00
_cell.angle_gamma   90.00
#
_symmetry.space_group_name_H-M   'P 1'
#
loop_
_entity.id
_entity.type
_entity.pdbx_description
1 polymer ?
#
loop_
_entity_poly.entity_id
_entity_poly.type
_entity_poly.pdbx_seq_one_letter_code
_entity_poly.pdbx_strand_id
1 'polypeptide(L)'
;MSARAEVVQFWDGEIAKWVNGDHTLSPILEQWKNSYQGRGQGAVDLSVFPEPYGGVLNGETPKLIMLGLNPGAAQPEFQGLHGSFTNQIRSSSYSEWAETVPYASAEWEAAKGVNTYLRNRVTFAKRLHADERVGADRLLFMELYPFHSSRVTASMHIPSAVLERFVFAPLGEIDSEFIFAFGKPWQRVAIMLGLGEGEVLRAAWQTPSREARLYPLRSGQTLIVMSQSGYAGPPGAEDTSKLRRSLNFR
;
A
#
# COMPACT_ATOMS: atom_id res chain seq x y z
N MET A 1 3.06 12.50 20.65
CA MET A 1 3.10 11.22 19.93
C MET A 1 2.97 11.54 18.46
N SER A 2 3.80 10.96 17.59
CA SER A 2 3.73 11.20 16.14
C SER A 2 2.52 10.48 15.53
N ALA A 3 2.04 10.93 14.37
CA ALA A 3 0.97 10.26 13.64
C ALA A 3 1.36 8.81 13.26
N ARG A 4 2.61 8.59 12.88
CA ARG A 4 3.16 7.24 12.63
C ARG A 4 3.03 6.33 13.85
N ALA A 5 3.43 6.80 15.02
CA ALA A 5 3.36 6.02 16.26
C ALA A 5 1.92 5.76 16.70
N GLU A 6 1.01 6.73 16.54
CA GLU A 6 -0.41 6.55 16.85
C GLU A 6 -1.05 5.47 15.97
N VAL A 7 -0.77 5.49 14.66
CA VAL A 7 -1.32 4.53 13.70
C VAL A 7 -0.79 3.11 13.97
N VAL A 8 0.51 2.97 14.27
CA VAL A 8 1.09 1.70 14.69
C VAL A 8 0.40 1.16 15.94
N GLN A 9 0.28 1.97 17.00
CA GLN A 9 -0.35 1.56 18.25
C GLN A 9 -1.82 1.16 18.05
N PHE A 10 -2.55 1.92 17.22
CA PHE A 10 -3.94 1.61 16.91
C PHE A 10 -4.08 0.24 16.24
N TRP A 11 -3.29 -0.01 15.19
CA TRP A 11 -3.39 -1.25 14.44
C TRP A 11 -2.87 -2.47 15.19
N ASP A 12 -1.82 -2.32 16.00
CA ASP A 12 -1.38 -3.37 16.91
C ASP A 12 -2.50 -3.76 17.87
N GLY A 13 -3.23 -2.79 18.42
CA GLY A 13 -4.37 -3.05 19.31
C GLY A 13 -5.55 -3.74 18.63
N GLU A 14 -5.99 -3.25 17.47
CA GLU A 14 -7.14 -3.81 16.75
C GLU A 14 -6.83 -5.20 16.18
N ILE A 15 -5.63 -5.41 15.64
CA ILE A 15 -5.24 -6.71 15.09
C ILE A 15 -4.95 -7.69 16.22
N ALA A 16 -4.40 -7.27 17.36
CA ALA A 16 -4.26 -8.14 18.53
C ALA A 16 -5.61 -8.72 19.00
N LYS A 17 -6.69 -7.93 19.01
CA LYS A 17 -8.04 -8.44 19.29
C LYS A 17 -8.45 -9.48 18.24
N TRP A 18 -8.27 -9.13 16.97
CA TRP A 18 -8.65 -9.97 15.84
C TRP A 18 -7.96 -11.33 15.87
N VAL A 19 -6.63 -11.36 16.01
CA VAL A 19 -5.85 -12.60 16.02
C VAL A 19 -6.14 -13.46 17.25
N ASN A 20 -6.77 -12.91 18.29
CA ASN A 20 -7.23 -13.64 19.47
C ASN A 20 -8.72 -14.02 19.42
N GLY A 21 -9.39 -13.80 18.27
CA GLY A 21 -10.76 -14.24 18.01
C GLY A 21 -11.84 -13.21 18.33
N ASP A 22 -11.48 -12.00 18.77
CA ASP A 22 -12.42 -10.88 18.87
C ASP A 22 -12.44 -10.10 17.55
N HIS A 23 -13.42 -10.41 16.72
CA HIS A 23 -13.60 -9.78 15.40
C HIS A 23 -14.54 -8.56 15.47
N THR A 24 -14.82 -8.03 16.66
CA THR A 24 -15.62 -6.81 16.84
C THR A 24 -14.82 -5.63 16.32
N LEU A 25 -15.34 -4.93 15.32
CA LEU A 25 -14.70 -3.73 14.78
C LEU A 25 -14.95 -2.54 15.70
N SER A 26 -13.90 -1.74 15.97
CA SER A 26 -14.11 -0.42 16.54
C SER A 26 -14.97 0.45 15.61
N PRO A 27 -15.69 1.48 16.14
CA PRO A 27 -16.59 2.30 15.32
C PRO A 27 -15.94 2.93 14.08
N ILE A 28 -14.65 3.29 14.18
CA ILE A 28 -13.91 3.86 13.06
C ILE A 28 -13.61 2.82 11.97
N LEU A 29 -13.34 1.56 12.35
CA LEU A 29 -13.16 0.46 11.40
C LEU A 29 -14.48 0.02 10.79
N GLU A 30 -15.60 0.07 11.53
CA GLU A 30 -16.93 -0.13 10.95
C GLU A 30 -17.25 0.93 9.90
N GLN A 31 -16.98 2.21 10.22
CA GLN A 31 -17.15 3.31 9.29
C GLN A 31 -16.28 3.13 8.03
N TRP A 32 -15.00 2.77 8.21
CA TRP A 32 -14.10 2.51 7.10
C TRP A 32 -14.62 1.34 6.26
N LYS A 33 -14.98 0.20 6.87
CA LYS A 33 -15.54 -0.96 6.18
C LYS A 33 -16.81 -0.60 5.39
N ASN A 34 -17.69 0.21 5.97
CA ASN A 34 -18.96 0.59 5.35
C ASN A 34 -18.81 1.60 4.20
N SER A 35 -17.63 2.21 4.05
CA SER A 35 -17.33 3.12 2.93
C SER A 35 -17.17 2.42 1.57
N TYR A 36 -17.12 1.09 1.56
CA TYR A 36 -16.99 0.25 0.38
C TYR A 36 -18.03 -0.87 0.41
N GLN A 37 -18.73 -1.06 -0.71
CA GLN A 37 -19.81 -2.05 -0.84
C GLN A 37 -19.69 -2.86 -2.13
N GLY A 38 -18.51 -3.44 -2.36
CA GLY A 38 -18.31 -4.36 -3.47
C GLY A 38 -19.11 -5.66 -3.32
N ARG A 39 -19.35 -6.34 -4.45
CA ARG A 39 -20.07 -7.62 -4.53
C ARG A 39 -19.27 -8.64 -5.33
N GLY A 40 -19.59 -9.92 -5.18
CA GLY A 40 -18.88 -11.02 -5.84
C GLY A 40 -17.40 -11.00 -5.49
N GLN A 41 -16.52 -10.87 -6.49
CA GLN A 41 -15.07 -10.74 -6.28
C GLN A 41 -14.65 -9.50 -5.49
N GLY A 42 -15.53 -8.50 -5.34
CA GLY A 42 -15.28 -7.35 -4.49
C GLY A 42 -16.01 -7.36 -3.16
N ALA A 43 -16.67 -8.46 -2.79
CA ALA A 43 -17.17 -8.60 -1.42
C ALA A 43 -16.00 -8.54 -0.43
N VAL A 44 -16.23 -7.84 0.68
CA VAL A 44 -15.25 -7.76 1.77
C VAL A 44 -15.16 -9.12 2.45
N ASP A 45 -13.94 -9.62 2.60
CA ASP A 45 -13.65 -10.86 3.30
C ASP A 45 -13.15 -10.55 4.72
N LEU A 46 -13.93 -10.97 5.72
CA LEU A 46 -13.63 -10.82 7.15
C LEU A 46 -13.18 -12.13 7.79
N SER A 47 -12.79 -13.14 6.99
CA SER A 47 -12.22 -14.39 7.51
C SER A 47 -10.75 -14.25 7.93
N VAL A 48 -10.13 -13.13 7.60
CA VAL A 48 -8.71 -12.80 7.84
C VAL A 48 -8.58 -11.43 8.51
N PHE A 49 -7.47 -11.18 9.20
CA PHE A 49 -7.21 -9.86 9.79
C PHE A 49 -7.08 -8.76 8.71
N PRO A 50 -7.44 -7.50 9.01
CA PRO A 50 -7.21 -6.37 8.09
C PRO A 50 -5.72 -6.03 7.99
N GLU A 51 -5.28 -5.56 6.82
CA GLU A 51 -3.90 -5.19 6.52
C GLU A 51 -3.80 -3.74 6.05
N PRO A 52 -3.61 -2.77 6.96
CA PRO A 52 -3.45 -1.36 6.59
C PRO A 52 -2.15 -1.03 5.86
N TYR A 53 -1.06 -1.73 6.14
CA TYR A 53 0.25 -1.44 5.56
C TYR A 53 1.18 -2.66 5.56
N GLY A 54 2.29 -2.56 4.84
CA GLY A 54 3.39 -3.52 4.89
C GLY A 54 4.73 -2.80 4.88
N GLY A 55 5.69 -3.29 5.67
CA GLY A 55 6.98 -2.64 5.90
C GLY A 55 7.01 -1.75 7.15
N VAL A 56 8.13 -1.03 7.32
CA VAL A 56 8.41 -0.21 8.51
C VAL A 56 7.64 1.11 8.45
N LEU A 57 6.49 1.18 9.14
CA LEU A 57 5.72 2.43 9.22
C LEU A 57 6.31 3.40 10.24
N ASN A 58 6.81 2.97 11.39
CA ASN A 58 7.37 3.86 12.44
C ASN A 58 8.84 3.54 12.69
N GLY A 59 9.72 4.10 11.85
CA GLY A 59 11.15 3.85 11.88
C GLY A 59 11.87 4.67 10.80
N GLU A 60 12.94 4.10 10.26
CA GLU A 60 13.73 4.75 9.21
C GLU A 60 12.89 5.12 7.97
N THR A 61 13.33 6.15 7.25
CA THR A 61 12.69 6.59 6.02
C THR A 61 12.76 5.49 4.94
N PRO A 62 11.61 5.02 4.42
CA PRO A 62 11.58 4.07 3.31
C PRO A 62 12.15 4.70 2.04
N LYS A 63 12.75 3.87 1.18
CA LYS A 63 13.22 4.31 -0.14
C LYS A 63 12.07 4.39 -1.14
N LEU A 64 10.98 3.67 -0.94
CA LEU A 64 9.82 3.74 -1.80
C LEU A 64 8.54 3.60 -0.98
N ILE A 65 7.68 4.61 -1.07
CA ILE A 65 6.33 4.60 -0.50
C ILE A 65 5.35 4.32 -1.61
N MET A 66 4.44 3.37 -1.39
CA MET A 66 3.41 3.01 -2.35
C MET A 66 2.03 3.00 -1.71
N LEU A 67 1.05 3.50 -2.46
CA LEU A 67 -0.36 3.34 -2.11
C LEU A 67 -0.96 2.14 -2.86
N GLY A 68 -1.60 1.26 -2.11
CA GLY A 68 -2.48 0.20 -2.61
C GLY A 68 -3.96 0.55 -2.40
N LEU A 69 -4.84 0.01 -3.24
CA LEU A 69 -6.27 0.24 -3.06
C LEU A 69 -6.80 -0.57 -1.88
N ASN A 70 -6.38 -1.83 -1.81
CA ASN A 70 -6.64 -2.76 -0.72
C ASN A 70 -5.61 -3.91 -0.77
N PRO A 71 -5.50 -4.72 0.30
CA PRO A 71 -4.55 -5.85 0.40
C PRO A 71 -4.73 -6.95 -0.65
N GLY A 72 -5.86 -6.98 -1.34
CA GLY A 72 -6.20 -8.02 -2.30
C GLY A 72 -6.89 -9.23 -1.67
N ALA A 73 -6.76 -10.39 -2.32
CA ALA A 73 -7.47 -11.61 -1.92
C ALA A 73 -6.96 -12.16 -0.59
N ALA A 74 -7.89 -12.47 0.32
CA ALA A 74 -7.60 -13.17 1.56
C ALA A 74 -6.90 -14.52 1.30
N GLN A 75 -5.97 -14.87 2.17
CA GLN A 75 -5.24 -16.14 2.22
C GLN A 75 -5.43 -16.77 3.61
N PRO A 76 -6.56 -17.46 3.86
CA PRO A 76 -6.91 -17.95 5.19
C PRO A 76 -5.85 -18.87 5.83
N GLU A 77 -5.07 -19.60 5.03
CA GLU A 77 -3.99 -20.45 5.52
C GLU A 77 -2.84 -19.67 6.17
N PHE A 78 -2.70 -18.38 5.83
CA PHE A 78 -1.71 -17.48 6.42
C PHE A 78 -2.36 -16.49 7.40
N GLN A 79 -3.45 -15.84 6.97
CA GLN A 79 -4.04 -14.68 7.63
C GLN A 79 -5.32 -15.01 8.43
N GLY A 80 -5.85 -16.23 8.32
CA GLY A 80 -7.02 -16.67 9.08
C GLY A 80 -6.68 -16.89 10.56
N LEU A 81 -7.68 -17.13 11.42
CA LEU A 81 -7.50 -17.25 12.89
C LEU A 81 -6.40 -18.24 13.34
N HIS A 82 -6.17 -19.28 12.54
CA HIS A 82 -5.14 -20.30 12.80
C HIS A 82 -3.98 -20.28 11.80
N GLY A 83 -3.95 -19.28 10.90
CA GLY A 83 -2.92 -19.14 9.89
C GLY A 83 -1.57 -18.76 10.50
N SER A 84 -0.50 -19.02 9.75
CA SER A 84 0.86 -18.82 10.26
C SER A 84 1.21 -17.37 10.56
N PHE A 85 0.77 -16.41 9.74
CA PHE A 85 0.96 -14.98 10.01
C PHE A 85 0.21 -14.55 11.27
N THR A 86 -1.02 -15.03 11.43
CA THR A 86 -1.81 -14.80 12.65
C THR A 86 -1.08 -15.34 13.90
N ASN A 87 -0.45 -16.51 13.81
CA ASN A 87 0.33 -17.07 14.91
C ASN A 87 1.59 -16.24 15.22
N GLN A 88 2.28 -15.74 14.18
CA GLN A 88 3.44 -14.85 14.33
C GLN A 88 3.05 -13.55 15.03
N ILE A 89 1.96 -12.91 14.58
CA ILE A 89 1.42 -11.67 15.19
C ILE A 89 1.03 -11.92 16.65
N ARG A 90 0.38 -13.05 16.95
CA ARG A 90 0.01 -13.40 18.34
C ARG A 90 1.23 -13.55 19.26
N SER A 91 2.37 -13.98 18.72
CA SER A 91 3.64 -14.08 19.47
C SER A 91 4.42 -12.77 19.55
N SER A 92 3.97 -11.71 18.88
CA SER A 92 4.65 -10.42 18.75
C SER A 92 3.61 -9.28 18.67
N SER A 93 3.59 -8.51 17.57
CA SER A 93 2.62 -7.49 17.23
C SER A 93 2.42 -7.45 15.70
N TYR A 94 1.42 -6.70 15.23
CA TYR A 94 1.21 -6.56 13.79
C TYR A 94 2.34 -5.76 13.15
N SER A 95 2.78 -4.69 13.81
CA SER A 95 3.85 -3.83 13.33
C SER A 95 5.17 -4.59 13.20
N GLU A 96 5.58 -5.35 14.22
CA GLU A 96 6.77 -6.20 14.15
C GLU A 96 6.66 -7.24 13.03
N TRP A 97 5.49 -7.87 12.86
CA TRP A 97 5.25 -8.82 11.76
C TRP A 97 5.34 -8.14 10.39
N ALA A 98 4.75 -6.97 10.20
CA ALA A 98 4.71 -6.24 8.93
C ALA A 98 6.12 -5.84 8.45
N GLU A 99 7.05 -5.62 9.38
CA GLU A 99 8.46 -5.30 9.10
C GLU A 99 9.27 -6.48 8.55
N THR A 100 8.84 -7.72 8.83
CA THR A 100 9.54 -8.94 8.40
C THR A 100 9.47 -9.22 6.89
N VAL A 101 8.69 -8.42 6.14
CA VAL A 101 8.38 -8.66 4.73
C VAL A 101 7.78 -10.07 4.54
N PRO A 102 6.63 -10.36 5.19
CA PRO A 102 6.10 -11.71 5.33
C PRO A 102 5.82 -12.40 3.99
N TYR A 103 5.47 -11.62 2.97
CA TYR A 103 5.20 -12.08 1.61
C TYR A 103 6.43 -12.39 0.75
N ALA A 104 7.64 -12.25 1.31
CA ALA A 104 8.89 -12.75 0.75
C ALA A 104 9.51 -13.86 1.61
N SER A 105 8.80 -14.30 2.66
CA SER A 105 9.28 -15.37 3.54
C SER A 105 9.36 -16.71 2.79
N ALA A 106 10.24 -17.58 3.25
CA ALA A 106 10.35 -18.94 2.71
C ALA A 106 9.03 -19.72 2.81
N GLU A 107 8.26 -19.49 3.88
CA GLU A 107 6.97 -20.13 4.09
C GLU A 107 5.95 -19.71 3.03
N TRP A 108 5.86 -18.40 2.75
CA TRP A 108 4.99 -17.88 1.71
C TRP A 108 5.42 -18.37 0.32
N GLU A 109 6.70 -18.27 -0.03
CA GLU A 109 7.18 -18.64 -1.36
C GLU A 109 7.12 -20.15 -1.61
N ALA A 110 7.22 -20.98 -0.56
CA ALA A 110 6.99 -22.42 -0.68
C ALA A 110 5.55 -22.75 -1.09
N ALA A 111 4.57 -21.99 -0.58
CA ALA A 111 3.15 -22.23 -0.87
C ALA A 111 2.65 -21.51 -2.13
N LYS A 112 3.11 -20.28 -2.38
CA LYS A 112 2.59 -19.39 -3.42
C LYS A 112 3.55 -19.18 -4.59
N GLY A 113 4.77 -19.71 -4.50
CA GLY A 113 5.85 -19.40 -5.40
C GLY A 113 6.44 -18.01 -5.16
N VAL A 114 7.46 -17.68 -5.94
CA VAL A 114 8.19 -16.41 -5.84
C VAL A 114 7.25 -15.21 -5.95
N ASN A 115 7.36 -14.26 -5.03
CA ASN A 115 6.52 -13.06 -5.04
C ASN A 115 6.98 -12.06 -6.11
N THR A 116 6.53 -12.29 -7.34
CA THR A 116 6.84 -11.42 -8.49
C THR A 116 6.31 -9.99 -8.32
N TYR A 117 5.21 -9.79 -7.58
CA TYR A 117 4.68 -8.47 -7.27
C TYR A 117 5.72 -7.65 -6.51
N LEU A 118 6.16 -8.14 -5.36
CA LEU A 118 7.14 -7.48 -4.51
C LEU A 118 8.50 -7.33 -5.22
N ARG A 119 8.98 -8.38 -5.89
CA ARG A 119 10.26 -8.34 -6.64
C ARG A 119 10.28 -7.23 -7.69
N ASN A 120 9.18 -7.00 -8.40
CA ASN A 120 9.07 -5.93 -9.39
C ASN A 120 9.15 -4.54 -8.73
N ARG A 121 8.58 -4.36 -7.52
CA ARG A 121 8.66 -3.09 -6.77
C ARG A 121 10.05 -2.85 -6.21
N VAL A 122 10.73 -3.87 -5.68
CA VAL A 122 12.14 -3.77 -5.25
C VAL A 122 13.03 -3.40 -6.43
N THR A 123 12.85 -4.08 -7.57
CA THR A 123 13.62 -3.79 -8.79
C THR A 123 13.37 -2.36 -9.27
N PHE A 124 12.15 -1.86 -9.17
CA PHE A 124 11.83 -0.47 -9.47
C PHE A 124 12.51 0.49 -8.50
N ALA A 125 12.45 0.25 -7.19
CA ALA A 125 13.09 1.09 -6.18
C ALA A 125 14.61 1.18 -6.40
N LYS A 126 15.26 0.05 -6.67
CA LYS A 126 16.70 -0.01 -7.01
C LYS A 126 17.04 0.89 -8.19
N ARG A 127 16.26 0.81 -9.28
CA ARG A 127 16.44 1.65 -10.48
C ARG A 127 16.13 3.12 -10.22
N LEU A 128 15.07 3.40 -9.46
CA LEU A 128 14.63 4.75 -9.11
C LEU A 128 15.69 5.49 -8.30
N HIS A 129 16.41 4.78 -7.42
CA HIS A 129 17.49 5.34 -6.59
C HIS A 129 18.90 5.10 -7.15
N ALA A 130 19.05 4.25 -8.17
CA ALA A 130 20.35 3.76 -8.67
C ALA A 130 21.19 3.14 -7.53
N ASP A 131 20.51 2.41 -6.65
CA ASP A 131 21.11 1.77 -5.49
C ASP A 131 20.67 0.29 -5.45
N GLU A 132 21.61 -0.60 -5.75
CA GLU A 132 21.39 -2.05 -5.76
C GLU A 132 21.22 -2.65 -4.35
N ARG A 133 21.49 -1.88 -3.30
CA ARG A 133 21.33 -2.32 -1.91
C ARG A 133 19.90 -2.19 -1.41
N VAL A 134 19.02 -1.52 -2.17
CA VAL A 134 17.61 -1.38 -1.79
C VAL A 134 16.95 -2.76 -1.78
N GLY A 135 16.62 -3.22 -0.58
CA GLY A 135 15.86 -4.45 -0.33
C GLY A 135 14.37 -4.19 -0.13
N ALA A 136 13.61 -5.26 0.10
CA ALA A 136 12.16 -5.19 0.33
C ALA A 136 11.81 -4.54 1.68
N ASP A 137 12.70 -4.63 2.66
CA ASP A 137 12.66 -3.97 3.96
C ASP A 137 12.69 -2.43 3.86
N ARG A 138 13.08 -1.88 2.70
CA ARG A 138 13.10 -0.44 2.43
C ARG A 138 11.84 0.08 1.73
N LEU A 139 10.84 -0.76 1.53
CA LEU A 139 9.58 -0.39 0.90
C LEU A 139 8.50 -0.26 1.98
N LEU A 140 7.64 0.75 1.82
CA LEU A 140 6.43 0.93 2.60
C LEU A 140 5.23 0.85 1.66
N PHE A 141 4.30 -0.05 1.93
CA PHE A 141 3.01 -0.15 1.26
C PHE A 141 1.94 0.35 2.23
N MET A 142 1.09 1.28 1.81
CA MET A 142 -0.02 1.79 2.61
C MET A 142 -1.31 1.58 1.82
N GLU A 143 -2.29 0.91 2.42
CA GLU A 143 -3.55 0.58 1.79
C GLU A 143 -4.60 1.66 2.05
N LEU A 144 -5.29 2.10 1.00
CA LEU A 144 -6.39 3.06 1.13
C LEU A 144 -7.59 2.43 1.87
N TYR A 145 -7.77 1.13 1.73
CA TYR A 145 -8.83 0.37 2.36
C TYR A 145 -8.26 -0.93 2.93
N PRO A 146 -8.24 -1.12 4.26
CA PRO A 146 -7.43 -2.17 4.91
C PRO A 146 -8.06 -3.57 4.84
N PHE A 147 -9.28 -3.72 4.32
CA PHE A 147 -9.95 -5.02 4.30
C PHE A 147 -9.78 -5.74 2.96
N HIS A 148 -9.69 -7.07 3.04
CA HIS A 148 -9.45 -7.93 1.91
C HIS A 148 -10.66 -8.03 0.98
N SER A 149 -10.38 -8.10 -0.31
CA SER A 149 -11.31 -8.48 -1.37
C SER A 149 -10.50 -8.92 -2.59
N SER A 150 -10.97 -9.92 -3.33
CA SER A 150 -10.20 -10.42 -4.48
C SER A 150 -10.00 -9.38 -5.58
N ARG A 151 -10.92 -8.41 -5.69
CA ARG A 151 -10.84 -7.24 -6.57
C ARG A 151 -11.54 -6.04 -5.93
N VAL A 152 -11.18 -4.84 -6.33
CA VAL A 152 -11.97 -3.63 -6.06
C VAL A 152 -12.99 -3.46 -7.19
N THR A 153 -14.28 -3.62 -6.88
CA THR A 153 -15.36 -3.61 -7.89
C THR A 153 -16.38 -2.49 -7.71
N ALA A 154 -16.29 -1.72 -6.62
CA ALA A 154 -17.12 -0.57 -6.32
C ALA A 154 -16.27 0.64 -5.93
N SER A 155 -16.87 1.83 -5.92
CA SER A 155 -16.21 3.05 -5.44
C SER A 155 -16.02 3.00 -3.92
N MET A 156 -14.89 3.53 -3.45
CA MET A 156 -14.56 3.71 -2.04
C MET A 156 -14.86 5.14 -1.59
N HIS A 157 -15.87 5.35 -0.74
CA HIS A 157 -16.25 6.68 -0.24
C HIS A 157 -15.72 6.90 1.19
N ILE A 158 -14.39 6.73 1.35
CA ILE A 158 -13.77 6.73 2.68
C ILE A 158 -13.83 8.15 3.25
N PRO A 159 -14.28 8.34 4.51
CA PRO A 159 -14.30 9.65 5.13
C PRO A 159 -12.92 10.28 5.14
N SER A 160 -12.83 11.57 4.80
CA SER A 160 -11.56 12.30 4.75
C SER A 160 -10.81 12.28 6.07
N ALA A 161 -11.51 12.32 7.21
CA ALA A 161 -10.89 12.23 8.53
C ALA A 161 -10.23 10.87 8.80
N VAL A 162 -10.78 9.77 8.25
CA VAL A 162 -10.21 8.43 8.35
C VAL A 162 -8.93 8.36 7.52
N LEU A 163 -8.99 8.84 6.27
CA LEU A 163 -7.83 8.89 5.39
C LEU A 163 -6.71 9.78 5.94
N GLU A 164 -7.06 10.96 6.45
CA GLU A 164 -6.09 11.86 7.05
C GLU A 164 -5.40 11.18 8.21
N ARG A 165 -6.16 10.60 9.15
CA ARG A 165 -5.60 9.96 10.34
C ARG A 165 -4.71 8.76 10.02
N PHE A 166 -5.16 7.85 9.16
CA PHE A 166 -4.51 6.55 9.00
C PHE A 166 -3.61 6.43 7.78
N VAL A 167 -3.74 7.33 6.79
CA VAL A 167 -2.98 7.27 5.55
C VAL A 167 -2.13 8.51 5.38
N PHE A 168 -2.71 9.71 5.30
CA PHE A 168 -1.96 10.89 4.86
C PHE A 168 -1.13 11.56 5.96
N ALA A 169 -1.64 11.68 7.19
CA ALA A 169 -0.88 12.22 8.31
C ALA A 169 0.39 11.40 8.62
N PRO A 170 0.35 10.05 8.76
CA PRO A 170 1.58 9.29 9.01
C PRO A 170 2.55 9.32 7.82
N LEU A 171 2.06 9.37 6.58
CA LEU A 171 2.93 9.50 5.39
C LEU A 171 3.56 10.89 5.29
N GLY A 172 2.85 11.93 5.72
CA GLY A 172 3.34 13.32 5.75
C GLY A 172 4.49 13.55 6.73
N GLU A 173 4.69 12.66 7.71
CA GLU A 173 5.84 12.69 8.62
C GLU A 173 7.09 12.02 8.02
N ILE A 174 6.98 11.36 6.87
CA ILE A 174 8.10 10.68 6.22
C ILE A 174 8.82 11.67 5.30
N ASP A 175 10.13 11.81 5.49
CA ASP A 175 11.01 12.63 4.65
C ASP A 175 11.21 12.00 3.25
N SER A 176 10.18 12.08 2.43
CA SER A 176 10.16 11.60 1.06
C SER A 176 9.32 12.54 0.21
N GLU A 177 9.87 12.98 -0.92
CA GLU A 177 9.17 13.89 -1.84
C GLU A 177 8.03 13.19 -2.60
N PHE A 178 8.15 11.88 -2.84
CA PHE A 178 7.29 11.17 -3.78
C PHE A 178 6.63 9.93 -3.17
N ILE A 179 5.32 9.82 -3.38
CA ILE A 179 4.52 8.63 -3.08
C ILE A 179 4.03 8.05 -4.39
N PHE A 180 4.09 6.73 -4.57
CA PHE A 180 3.73 6.09 -5.84
C PHE A 180 2.43 5.31 -5.75
N ALA A 181 1.66 5.32 -6.83
CA ALA A 181 0.52 4.43 -6.99
C ALA A 181 0.48 3.89 -8.43
N PHE A 182 0.13 2.63 -8.60
CA PHE A 182 0.19 1.96 -9.90
C PHE A 182 -1.18 1.47 -10.37
N GLY A 183 -1.51 1.79 -11.62
CA GLY A 183 -2.74 1.38 -12.30
C GLY A 183 -3.75 2.50 -12.48
N LYS A 184 -4.53 2.40 -13.56
CA LYS A 184 -5.58 3.39 -13.92
C LYS A 184 -6.61 3.68 -12.83
N PRO A 185 -7.05 2.72 -11.99
CA PRO A 185 -8.01 3.01 -10.93
C PRO A 185 -7.60 4.16 -10.00
N TRP A 186 -6.29 4.33 -9.77
CA TRP A 186 -5.77 5.40 -8.92
C TRP A 186 -6.02 6.81 -9.45
N GLN A 187 -6.18 7.00 -10.76
CA GLN A 187 -6.55 8.31 -11.31
C GLN A 187 -7.96 8.73 -10.87
N ARG A 188 -8.91 7.77 -10.84
CA ARG A 188 -10.26 8.02 -10.35
C ARG A 188 -10.26 8.26 -8.85
N VAL A 189 -9.47 7.48 -8.11
CA VAL A 189 -9.30 7.66 -6.67
C VAL A 189 -8.73 9.04 -6.35
N ALA A 190 -7.71 9.52 -7.06
CA ALA A 190 -7.16 10.85 -6.83
C ALA A 190 -8.21 11.97 -6.97
N ILE A 191 -9.10 11.88 -7.96
CA ILE A 191 -10.24 12.80 -8.10
C ILE A 191 -11.18 12.70 -6.90
N MET A 192 -11.52 11.47 -6.47
CA MET A 192 -12.41 11.23 -5.32
C MET A 192 -11.80 11.74 -4.00
N LEU A 193 -10.48 11.72 -3.88
CA LEU A 193 -9.74 12.31 -2.77
C LEU A 193 -9.73 13.85 -2.80
N GLY A 194 -10.31 14.47 -3.82
CA GLY A 194 -10.33 15.91 -3.99
C GLY A 194 -9.01 16.50 -4.50
N LEU A 195 -8.11 15.67 -5.06
CA LEU A 195 -6.82 16.11 -5.61
C LEU A 195 -6.95 16.69 -7.03
N GLY A 196 -8.15 16.68 -7.60
CA GLY A 196 -8.42 17.13 -8.98
C GLY A 196 -7.90 16.15 -10.03
N GLU A 197 -7.67 16.65 -11.25
CA GLU A 197 -7.23 15.83 -12.39
C GLU A 197 -5.73 15.48 -12.36
N GLY A 198 -4.96 16.19 -11.55
CA GLY A 198 -3.49 16.09 -11.52
C GLY A 198 -2.81 16.63 -12.78
N GLU A 199 -1.53 16.90 -12.66
CA GLU A 199 -0.69 17.33 -13.79
C GLU A 199 -0.17 16.12 -14.56
N VAL A 200 -0.23 16.14 -15.89
CA VAL A 200 0.38 15.09 -16.71
C VAL A 200 1.89 15.26 -16.72
N LEU A 201 2.62 14.26 -16.22
CA LEU A 201 4.08 14.23 -16.32
C LEU A 201 4.49 13.95 -17.77
N ARG A 202 5.02 14.98 -18.43
CA ARG A 202 5.54 14.89 -19.80
C ARG A 202 6.94 14.23 -19.78
N ALA A 203 6.96 12.91 -19.84
CA ALA A 203 8.19 12.16 -20.07
C ALA A 203 8.15 11.46 -21.45
N ALA A 204 9.31 11.32 -22.08
CA ALA A 204 9.46 10.68 -23.38
C ALA A 204 9.41 9.14 -23.27
N TRP A 205 8.33 8.58 -22.72
CA TRP A 205 8.17 7.16 -22.39
C TRP A 205 8.58 6.22 -23.54
N GLN A 206 9.20 5.10 -23.20
CA GLN A 206 9.48 4.00 -24.13
C GLN A 206 8.22 3.21 -24.43
N THR A 207 7.43 2.95 -23.38
CA THR A 207 6.15 2.26 -23.52
C THR A 207 5.08 3.25 -24.00
N PRO A 208 4.49 3.11 -25.20
CA PRO A 208 3.62 4.15 -25.76
C PRO A 208 2.34 4.42 -24.96
N SER A 209 1.83 3.41 -24.24
CA SER A 209 0.63 3.55 -23.40
C SER A 209 0.92 4.00 -21.98
N ARG A 210 2.20 4.24 -21.63
CA ARG A 210 2.59 4.69 -20.30
C ARG A 210 2.20 6.14 -20.11
N GLU A 211 1.63 6.40 -18.95
CA GLU A 211 1.33 7.75 -18.48
C GLU A 211 1.68 7.85 -17.00
N ALA A 212 1.97 9.06 -16.55
CA ALA A 212 2.08 9.38 -15.13
C ALA A 212 1.40 10.73 -14.87
N ARG A 213 0.72 10.82 -13.73
CA ARG A 213 0.08 12.05 -13.25
C ARG A 213 0.60 12.40 -11.86
N LEU A 214 0.85 13.69 -11.64
CA LEU A 214 1.32 14.25 -10.38
C LEU A 214 0.16 14.92 -9.65
N TYR A 215 0.03 14.62 -8.36
CA TYR A 215 -0.98 15.21 -7.49
C TYR A 215 -0.28 15.76 -6.24
N PRO A 216 -0.17 17.09 -6.11
CA PRO A 216 0.38 17.71 -4.90
C PRO A 216 -0.47 17.34 -3.67
N LEU A 217 0.19 16.95 -2.59
CA LEU A 217 -0.44 16.64 -1.30
C LEU A 217 -0.24 17.80 -0.33
N ARG A 218 -1.10 17.85 0.69
CA ARG A 218 -1.03 18.89 1.74
C ARG A 218 0.24 18.82 2.58
N SER A 219 0.86 17.64 2.65
CA SER A 219 2.16 17.41 3.31
C SER A 219 3.35 18.03 2.57
N GLY A 220 3.14 18.58 1.35
CA GLY A 220 4.22 19.03 0.48
C GLY A 220 4.82 17.93 -0.40
N GLN A 221 4.41 16.67 -0.18
CA GLN A 221 4.78 15.53 -1.02
C GLN A 221 3.95 15.52 -2.31
N THR A 222 4.38 14.72 -3.29
CA THR A 222 3.64 14.50 -4.54
C THR A 222 3.26 13.04 -4.68
N LEU A 223 1.96 12.77 -4.86
CA LEU A 223 1.48 11.47 -5.29
C LEU A 223 1.67 11.34 -6.80
N ILE A 224 2.39 10.30 -7.22
CA ILE A 224 2.63 9.94 -8.62
C ILE A 224 1.80 8.72 -8.95
N VAL A 225 0.76 8.90 -9.76
CA VAL A 225 -0.04 7.79 -10.29
C VAL A 225 0.51 7.40 -11.65
N MET A 226 1.03 6.18 -11.78
CA MET A 226 1.52 5.63 -13.04
C MET A 226 0.58 4.55 -13.58
N SER A 227 0.29 4.59 -14.88
CA SER A 227 -0.55 3.60 -15.54
C SER A 227 -0.01 3.22 -16.91
N GLN A 228 -0.33 2.01 -17.35
CA GLN A 228 -0.20 1.60 -18.75
C GLN A 228 -1.30 0.61 -19.11
N SER A 229 -1.52 0.38 -20.40
CA SER A 229 -2.52 -0.58 -20.85
C SER A 229 -2.17 -2.01 -20.43
N GLY A 230 -3.11 -2.71 -19.80
CA GLY A 230 -2.97 -4.14 -19.44
C GLY A 230 -2.04 -4.45 -18.25
N TYR A 231 -1.50 -3.44 -17.55
CA TYR A 231 -0.55 -3.66 -16.46
C TYR A 231 -0.62 -2.57 -15.40
N ALA A 232 -0.65 -2.99 -14.12
CA ALA A 232 -0.74 -2.13 -12.94
C ALA A 232 0.54 -2.21 -12.08
N GLY A 233 1.69 -2.39 -12.71
CA GLY A 233 2.98 -2.41 -12.02
C GLY A 233 3.92 -1.27 -12.42
N PRO A 234 5.08 -1.21 -11.75
CA PRO A 234 6.07 -0.17 -11.97
C PRO A 234 6.70 -0.22 -13.37
N PRO A 235 7.29 0.88 -13.84
CA PRO A 235 7.98 0.93 -15.13
C PRO A 235 9.18 -0.03 -15.22
N GLY A 236 9.52 -0.40 -16.46
CA GLY A 236 10.78 -1.08 -16.79
C GLY A 236 11.99 -0.15 -16.67
N ALA A 237 13.20 -0.65 -16.99
CA ALA A 237 14.45 0.10 -16.82
C ALA A 237 14.47 1.44 -17.58
N GLU A 238 14.17 1.42 -18.89
CA GLU A 238 14.14 2.62 -19.74
C GLU A 238 13.13 3.66 -19.25
N ASP A 239 11.90 3.25 -18.96
CA ASP A 239 10.86 4.13 -18.44
C ASP A 239 11.20 4.66 -17.04
N THR A 240 11.88 3.88 -16.20
CA THR A 240 12.35 4.36 -14.89
C THR A 240 13.42 5.45 -15.04
N SER A 241 14.36 5.28 -15.98
CA SER A 241 15.37 6.31 -16.29
C SER A 241 14.73 7.60 -16.82
N LYS A 242 13.67 7.49 -17.63
CA LYS A 242 12.90 8.63 -18.14
C LYS A 242 12.14 9.34 -17.01
N LEU A 243 11.48 8.57 -16.13
CA LEU A 243 10.80 9.09 -14.93
C LEU A 243 11.76 9.89 -14.04
N ARG A 244 12.92 9.32 -13.69
CA ARG A 244 13.91 9.99 -12.84
C ARG A 244 14.34 11.34 -13.39
N ARG A 245 14.65 11.41 -14.68
CA ARG A 245 15.03 12.65 -15.36
C ARG A 245 13.90 13.67 -15.31
N SER A 246 12.67 13.26 -15.59
CA SER A 246 11.51 14.16 -15.58
C SER A 246 11.15 14.68 -14.18
N LEU A 247 11.44 13.93 -13.13
CA LEU A 247 11.22 14.35 -11.74
C LEU A 247 12.42 15.11 -11.13
N ASN A 248 13.54 15.24 -11.85
CA ASN A 248 14.83 15.66 -11.28
C ASN A 248 15.21 14.85 -10.02
N PHE A 249 14.86 13.55 -10.03
CA PHE A 249 15.05 12.65 -8.90
C PHE A 249 16.55 12.48 -8.62
N ARG A 250 17.00 13.01 -7.49
CA ARG A 250 18.41 12.99 -7.07
C ARG A 250 18.81 11.61 -6.57
#